data_AF-A0A847PR29-F1
#
_entry.id   AF-A0A847PR29-F1
#
_cell.length_a   1.000
_cell.length_b   1.000
_cell.length_c   1.000
_cell.angle_alpha   90.00
_cell.angle_beta   90.00
_cell.angle_gamma   90.00
#
_symmetry.space_group_name_H-M   'P 1'
#
loop_
_entity.id
_entity.type
_entity.pdbx_description
1 polymer ?
#
loop_
_entity_poly.entity_id
_entity_poly.type
_entity_poly.pdbx_seq_one_letter_code
_entity_poly.pdbx_strand_id
1 'polypeptide(L)'
;MKIRVVSSREDILTLNPNERIVHLAFRPSNKDILGLVEACPKIEVIQLPKSYKRTISKSIEMFLEMQRIQLIEGDVWGHRKDINEYYVIPSSVNEKIREMKSEGKSTEDIATRISRESKLNPEMVTYIMTKETPA
;
A
#
# COMPACT_ATOMS: atom_id res chain seq x y z
N MET A 1 -5.46 3.68 -9.41
CA MET A 1 -5.58 3.17 -8.02
C MET A 1 -5.28 4.32 -7.05
N LYS A 2 -5.70 4.22 -5.78
CA LYS A 2 -5.46 5.26 -4.77
C LYS A 2 -5.07 4.63 -3.43
N ILE A 3 -4.28 5.33 -2.66
CA ILE A 3 -3.80 4.94 -1.33
C ILE A 3 -4.42 5.89 -0.31
N ARG A 4 -5.16 5.36 0.67
CA ARG A 4 -5.69 6.18 1.76
C ARG A 4 -4.59 6.46 2.78
N VAL A 5 -4.30 7.73 3.03
CA VAL A 5 -3.26 8.14 4.00
C VAL A 5 -3.89 8.38 5.36
N VAL A 6 -3.36 7.71 6.38
CA VAL A 6 -3.84 7.74 7.76
C VAL A 6 -2.70 8.26 8.62
N SER A 7 -2.90 9.42 9.23
CA SER A 7 -1.85 10.14 9.96
C SER A 7 -2.01 10.04 11.48
N SER A 8 -3.18 9.65 11.97
CA SER A 8 -3.43 9.42 13.40
C SER A 8 -4.30 8.20 13.66
N ARG A 9 -4.45 7.82 14.92
CA ARG A 9 -5.26 6.66 15.32
C ARG A 9 -6.75 6.92 15.15
N GLU A 10 -7.16 8.15 15.39
CA GLU A 10 -8.53 8.62 15.31
C GLU A 10 -9.04 8.53 13.86
N ASP A 11 -8.16 8.74 12.88
CA ASP A 11 -8.47 8.58 11.46
C ASP A 11 -9.00 7.19 11.12
N ILE A 12 -8.52 6.13 11.80
CA ILE A 12 -8.92 4.74 11.55
C ILE A 12 -10.44 4.58 11.70
N LEU A 13 -11.03 5.26 12.69
CA LEU A 13 -12.45 5.19 13.00
C LEU A 13 -13.34 5.83 11.92
N THR A 14 -12.75 6.64 11.05
CA THR A 14 -13.44 7.37 9.98
C THR A 14 -13.17 6.79 8.59
N LEU A 15 -12.46 5.67 8.51
CA LEU A 15 -12.12 5.05 7.24
C LEU A 15 -13.35 4.53 6.52
N ASN A 16 -13.31 4.61 5.19
CA ASN A 16 -14.32 3.97 4.36
C ASN A 16 -14.12 2.44 4.43
N PRO A 17 -15.16 1.64 4.71
CA PRO A 17 -15.02 0.19 4.79
C PRO A 17 -14.54 -0.50 3.50
N ASN A 18 -14.59 0.21 2.36
CA ASN A 18 -14.11 -0.27 1.07
C ASN A 18 -12.67 0.15 0.75
N GLU A 19 -11.93 0.77 1.67
CA GLU A 19 -10.52 1.04 1.43
C GLU A 19 -9.75 -0.26 1.22
N ARG A 20 -8.99 -0.31 0.12
CA ARG A 20 -8.18 -1.48 -0.27
C ARG A 20 -6.70 -1.33 0.08
N ILE A 21 -6.19 -0.10 0.04
CA ILE A 21 -4.78 0.22 0.27
C ILE A 21 -4.72 1.37 1.27
N VAL A 22 -4.07 1.12 2.40
CA VAL A 22 -3.89 2.12 3.46
C VAL A 22 -2.41 2.32 3.72
N HIS A 23 -1.98 3.57 3.82
CA HIS A 23 -0.67 3.94 4.33
C HIS A 23 -0.81 4.54 5.72
N LEU A 24 -0.14 3.94 6.71
CA LEU A 24 -0.08 4.50 8.07
C LEU A 24 1.19 5.35 8.21
N ALA A 25 1.00 6.66 8.33
CA ALA A 25 2.06 7.64 8.53
C ALA A 25 2.45 7.82 10.02
N PHE A 26 1.96 6.93 10.89
CA PHE A 26 2.33 6.84 12.30
C PHE A 26 2.70 5.39 12.65
N ARG A 27 3.40 5.19 13.77
CA ARG A 27 3.75 3.86 14.25
C ARG A 27 2.53 3.18 14.90
N PRO A 28 1.94 2.14 14.29
CA PRO A 28 0.76 1.51 14.84
C PRO A 28 1.11 0.57 15.99
N SER A 29 0.20 0.48 16.95
CA SER A 29 0.15 -0.62 17.92
C SER A 29 -0.59 -1.83 17.34
N ASN A 30 -0.52 -2.98 18.02
CA ASN A 30 -1.32 -4.16 17.65
C ASN A 30 -2.83 -3.83 17.60
N LYS A 31 -3.32 -3.01 18.55
CA LYS A 31 -4.73 -2.57 18.57
C LYS A 31 -5.08 -1.73 17.35
N ASP A 32 -4.18 -0.85 16.92
CA ASP A 32 -4.40 0.00 15.75
C ASP A 32 -4.51 -0.83 14.47
N ILE A 33 -3.66 -1.87 14.31
CA ILE A 33 -3.74 -2.79 13.17
C ILE A 33 -5.05 -3.59 13.18
N LEU A 34 -5.44 -4.16 14.31
CA LEU A 34 -6.69 -4.92 14.41
C LEU A 34 -7.90 -4.04 14.12
N GLY A 35 -7.95 -2.83 14.70
CA GLY A 35 -9.01 -1.87 14.45
C GLY A 35 -9.07 -1.42 12.99
N LEU A 36 -7.93 -1.29 12.30
CA LEU A 36 -7.88 -1.02 10.87
C LEU A 36 -8.52 -2.13 10.04
N VAL A 37 -8.20 -3.39 10.35
CA VAL A 37 -8.76 -4.54 9.64
C VAL A 37 -10.26 -4.68 9.89
N GLU A 38 -10.72 -4.40 11.10
CA GLU A 38 -12.15 -4.36 11.43
C GLU A 38 -12.88 -3.22 10.71
N ALA A 39 -12.30 -2.03 10.66
CA ALA A 39 -12.90 -0.87 10.00
C ALA A 39 -12.96 -1.03 8.47
N CYS A 40 -11.95 -1.69 7.88
CA CYS A 40 -11.79 -1.87 6.44
C CYS A 40 -11.76 -3.35 6.05
N PRO A 41 -12.90 -4.05 6.02
CA PRO A 41 -12.95 -5.49 5.71
C PRO A 41 -12.48 -5.85 4.30
N LYS A 42 -12.34 -4.87 3.40
CA LYS A 42 -11.82 -5.05 2.03
C LYS A 42 -10.35 -4.66 1.88
N ILE A 43 -9.64 -4.40 2.97
CA ILE A 43 -8.24 -4.05 2.94
C ILE A 43 -7.41 -5.20 2.37
N GLU A 44 -6.49 -4.87 1.48
CA GLU A 44 -5.60 -5.83 0.81
C GLU A 44 -4.14 -5.49 1.09
N VAL A 45 -3.83 -4.21 1.32
CA VAL A 45 -2.47 -3.73 1.55
C VAL A 45 -2.44 -2.73 2.70
N ILE A 46 -1.53 -2.97 3.64
CA ILE A 46 -1.10 -2.00 4.65
C ILE A 46 0.34 -1.60 4.30
N GLN A 47 0.54 -0.34 3.94
CA GLN A 47 1.85 0.23 3.66
C GLN A 47 2.38 0.95 4.90
N LEU A 48 3.63 0.65 5.28
CA LEU A 48 4.32 1.28 6.40
C LEU A 48 5.69 1.81 6.00
N PRO A 49 6.13 2.96 6.55
CA PRO A 49 7.53 3.34 6.54
C PRO A 49 8.38 2.23 7.16
N LYS A 50 9.60 2.06 6.64
CA LYS A 50 10.57 1.04 7.07
C LYS A 50 10.75 0.95 8.59
N SER A 51 10.86 2.12 9.24
CA SER A 51 11.02 2.23 10.68
C SER A 51 9.83 1.69 11.47
N TYR A 52 8.62 1.76 10.92
CA TYR A 52 7.40 1.31 11.59
C TYR A 52 7.13 -0.16 11.30
N LYS A 53 7.37 -0.61 10.05
CA LYS A 53 7.23 -2.04 9.67
C LYS A 53 8.08 -2.94 10.56
N ARG A 54 9.32 -2.55 10.88
CA ARG A 54 10.24 -3.28 11.79
C ARG A 54 9.70 -3.51 13.20
N THR A 55 8.64 -2.80 13.57
CA THR A 55 8.09 -2.79 14.94
C THR A 55 6.81 -3.59 15.04
N ILE A 56 6.32 -4.12 13.92
CA ILE A 56 5.21 -5.03 13.86
C ILE A 56 5.66 -6.36 14.45
N SER A 57 4.85 -6.91 15.36
CA SER A 57 5.12 -8.20 15.97
C SER A 57 4.85 -9.34 15.01
N LYS A 58 5.61 -10.44 15.12
CA LYS A 58 5.41 -11.64 14.32
C LYS A 58 3.98 -12.18 14.37
N SER A 59 3.32 -12.11 15.53
CA SER A 59 1.92 -12.53 15.68
C SER A 59 0.96 -11.69 14.84
N ILE A 60 1.22 -10.38 14.71
CA ILE A 60 0.43 -9.51 13.83
C ILE A 60 0.74 -9.81 12.35
N GLU A 61 1.99 -10.04 12.00
CA GLU A 61 2.34 -10.45 10.62
C GLU A 61 1.60 -11.73 10.23
N MET A 62 1.60 -12.75 11.09
CA MET A 62 0.85 -14.00 10.87
C MET A 62 -0.66 -13.75 10.76
N PHE A 63 -1.22 -12.89 11.61
CA PHE A 63 -2.64 -12.53 11.51
C PHE A 63 -2.98 -11.88 10.17
N LEU A 64 -2.17 -10.91 9.72
CA LEU A 64 -2.38 -10.24 8.43
C LEU A 64 -2.26 -11.23 7.26
N GLU A 65 -1.29 -12.14 7.32
CA GLU A 65 -1.12 -13.20 6.32
C GLU A 65 -2.36 -14.12 6.25
N MET A 66 -2.91 -14.53 7.40
CA MET A 66 -4.15 -15.31 7.47
C MET A 66 -5.35 -14.57 6.86
N GLN A 67 -5.40 -13.25 7.02
CA GLN A 67 -6.41 -12.39 6.40
C GLN A 67 -6.11 -12.05 4.93
N ARG A 68 -5.01 -12.56 4.36
CA ARG A 68 -4.51 -12.26 3.01
C ARG A 68 -4.23 -10.77 2.78
N ILE A 69 -3.80 -10.07 3.83
CA ILE A 69 -3.42 -8.65 3.81
C ILE A 69 -1.90 -8.56 3.68
N GLN A 70 -1.43 -7.85 2.67
CA GLN A 70 0.00 -7.65 2.42
C GLN A 70 0.53 -6.48 3.26
N LEU A 71 1.61 -6.71 4.00
CA LEU A 71 2.33 -5.67 4.73
C LEU A 71 3.53 -5.20 3.91
N ILE A 72 3.41 -4.04 3.27
CA ILE A 72 4.40 -3.51 2.32
C ILE A 72 5.23 -2.40 2.94
N GLU A 73 6.53 -2.39 2.65
CA GLU A 73 7.39 -1.24 2.99
C GLU A 73 7.18 -0.11 1.98
N GLY A 74 6.95 1.12 2.44
CA GLY A 74 6.88 2.28 1.56
C GLY A 74 6.42 3.54 2.27
N ASP A 75 6.55 4.68 1.60
CA ASP A 75 6.18 5.98 2.15
C ASP A 75 5.50 6.85 1.07
N VAL A 76 4.74 7.86 1.49
CA VAL A 76 4.02 8.80 0.61
C VAL A 76 4.67 10.18 0.66
N TRP A 77 5.93 10.26 0.18
CA TRP A 77 6.76 11.45 0.29
C TRP A 77 6.16 12.70 -0.36
N GLY A 78 6.06 13.77 0.44
CA GLY A 78 5.55 15.08 0.02
C GLY A 78 4.03 15.15 -0.11
N HIS A 79 3.31 14.13 0.37
CA HIS A 79 1.85 14.15 0.41
C HIS A 79 1.35 14.97 1.61
N ARG A 80 0.37 15.83 1.36
CA ARG A 80 -0.28 16.68 2.36
C ARG A 80 -1.71 16.19 2.60
N LYS A 81 -1.89 15.42 3.67
CA LYS A 81 -3.19 14.85 4.05
C LYS A 81 -4.26 15.92 4.26
N ASP A 82 -3.87 17.09 4.75
CA ASP A 82 -4.76 18.24 4.97
C ASP A 82 -5.35 18.81 3.67
N ILE A 83 -4.70 18.55 2.52
CA ILE A 83 -5.18 18.96 1.19
C ILE A 83 -5.91 17.80 0.50
N ASN A 84 -5.41 16.58 0.63
CA ASN A 84 -6.01 15.40 0.02
C ASN A 84 -5.79 14.18 0.91
N GLU A 85 -6.87 13.48 1.23
CA GLU A 85 -6.87 12.27 2.04
C GLU A 85 -6.25 11.05 1.33
N TYR A 86 -6.14 11.13 0.01
CA TYR A 86 -5.71 10.06 -0.87
C TYR A 86 -4.46 10.45 -1.63
N TYR A 87 -3.46 9.56 -1.61
CA TYR A 87 -2.40 9.58 -2.61
C TYR A 87 -2.87 8.83 -3.86
N VAL A 88 -3.07 9.57 -4.94
CA VAL A 88 -3.51 9.00 -6.22
C VAL A 88 -2.28 8.51 -6.99
N ILE A 89 -2.30 7.23 -7.36
CA ILE A 89 -1.24 6.66 -8.20
C ILE A 89 -1.41 7.23 -9.62
N PRO A 90 -0.39 7.90 -10.20
CA PRO A 90 -0.48 8.46 -11.55
C PRO A 90 -0.80 7.40 -12.60
N SER A 91 -1.67 7.71 -13.56
CA SER A 91 -2.02 6.79 -14.65
C SER A 91 -0.81 6.40 -15.50
N SER A 92 0.19 7.29 -15.61
CA SER A 92 1.45 7.05 -16.31
C SER A 92 2.23 5.85 -15.76
N VAL A 93 2.09 5.54 -14.46
CA VAL A 93 2.68 4.34 -13.86
C VAL A 93 2.09 3.09 -14.50
N ASN A 94 0.75 3.05 -14.63
CA ASN A 94 0.04 1.91 -15.20
C ASN A 94 0.29 1.78 -16.71
N GLU A 95 0.34 2.89 -17.43
CA GLU A 95 0.69 2.90 -18.86
C GLU A 95 2.08 2.31 -19.09
N LYS A 96 3.06 2.73 -18.29
CA LYS A 96 4.44 2.24 -18.42
C LYS A 96 4.60 0.78 -18.02
N ILE A 97 3.88 0.33 -16.99
CA ILE A 97 3.81 -1.10 -16.64
C ILE A 97 3.30 -1.91 -17.83
N ARG A 98 2.24 -1.47 -18.51
CA ARG A 98 1.70 -2.17 -19.69
C ARG A 98 2.66 -2.17 -20.87
N GLU A 99 3.32 -1.04 -21.14
CA GLU A 99 4.35 -0.93 -22.18
C GLU A 99 5.48 -1.94 -21.92
N MET A 100 6.08 -1.93 -20.73
CA MET A 100 7.18 -2.85 -20.40
C MET A 100 6.75 -4.33 -20.34
N LYS A 101 5.51 -4.63 -19.94
CA LYS A 101 4.94 -5.99 -20.06
C LYS A 101 4.85 -6.42 -21.53
N SER A 102 4.42 -5.53 -22.42
CA SER A 102 4.32 -5.82 -23.87
C SER A 102 5.68 -6.03 -24.53
N GLU A 103 6.73 -5.41 -23.99
CA GLU A 103 8.13 -5.65 -24.38
C GLU A 103 8.69 -6.98 -23.84
N GLY A 104 7.92 -7.74 -23.05
CA GLY A 104 8.35 -9.02 -22.48
C GLY A 104 9.33 -8.88 -21.32
N LYS A 105 9.37 -7.73 -20.63
CA LYS A 105 10.21 -7.55 -19.44
C LYS A 105 9.72 -8.40 -18.27
N SER A 106 10.65 -8.88 -17.44
CA SER A 106 10.33 -9.60 -16.20
C SER A 106 9.61 -8.70 -15.19
N THR A 107 8.86 -9.30 -14.27
CA THR A 107 8.17 -8.56 -13.20
C THR A 107 9.15 -7.79 -12.33
N GLU A 108 10.30 -8.40 -12.04
CA GLU A 108 11.37 -7.84 -11.22
C GLU A 108 12.01 -6.61 -11.90
N ASP A 109 12.25 -6.67 -13.20
CA ASP A 109 12.81 -5.55 -13.97
C ASP A 109 11.83 -4.37 -14.02
N ILE A 110 10.55 -4.66 -14.23
CA ILE A 110 9.48 -3.65 -14.26
C ILE A 110 9.38 -2.97 -12.89
N ALA A 111 9.27 -3.76 -11.82
CA ALA A 111 9.17 -3.24 -10.46
C ALA A 111 10.37 -2.34 -10.10
N THR A 112 11.58 -2.77 -10.46
CA THR A 112 12.80 -2.00 -10.23
C THR A 112 12.83 -0.70 -11.02
N ARG A 113 12.46 -0.73 -12.30
CA ARG A 113 12.50 0.46 -13.16
C ARG A 113 11.44 1.48 -12.77
N ILE A 114 10.20 1.04 -12.59
CA ILE A 114 9.09 1.91 -12.17
C ILE A 114 9.36 2.48 -10.78
N SER A 115 9.93 1.71 -9.85
CA SER A 115 10.25 2.23 -8.52
C SER A 115 11.34 3.31 -8.52
N ARG A 116 12.27 3.30 -9.48
CA ARG A 116 13.27 4.37 -9.63
C ARG A 116 12.68 5.65 -10.20
N GLU A 117 11.69 5.52 -11.06
CA GLU A 117 11.09 6.63 -11.80
C GLU A 117 9.83 7.19 -11.10
N SER A 118 9.24 6.42 -10.18
CA SER A 118 8.07 6.80 -9.39
C SER A 118 8.41 6.83 -7.89
N LYS A 119 7.51 7.37 -7.07
CA LYS A 119 7.65 7.33 -5.60
C LYS A 119 7.13 6.03 -4.97
N LEU A 120 6.96 4.96 -5.76
CA LEU A 120 6.39 3.70 -5.31
C LEU A 120 7.51 2.70 -5.01
N ASN A 121 7.35 1.93 -3.94
CA ASN A 121 8.23 0.81 -3.63
C ASN A 121 8.02 -0.34 -4.64
N PRO A 122 9.05 -1.16 -4.98
CA PRO A 122 8.88 -2.29 -5.89
C PRO A 122 7.75 -3.25 -5.51
N GLU A 123 7.54 -3.53 -4.22
CA GLU A 123 6.44 -4.38 -3.73
C GLU A 123 5.06 -3.80 -4.10
N MET A 124 4.89 -2.48 -4.01
CA MET A 124 3.66 -1.80 -4.42
C MET A 124 3.46 -1.86 -5.93
N VAL A 125 4.53 -1.76 -6.72
CA VAL A 125 4.47 -1.92 -8.18
C VAL A 125 4.02 -3.33 -8.54
N THR A 126 4.63 -4.35 -7.94
CA THR A 126 4.22 -5.76 -8.12
C THR A 126 2.76 -5.95 -7.76
N TYR A 127 2.30 -5.38 -6.65
CA TYR A 127 0.88 -5.43 -6.27
C TYR A 127 -0.03 -4.82 -7.36
N ILE A 128 0.29 -3.62 -7.87
CA ILE A 128 -0.45 -2.98 -8.97
C ILE A 128 -0.49 -3.90 -10.20
N MET A 129 0.63 -4.51 -10.56
CA MET A 129 0.73 -5.43 -11.69
C MET A 129 -0.18 -6.66 -11.57
N THR A 130 -0.38 -7.17 -10.35
CA THR A 130 -1.27 -8.31 -10.09
C THR A 130 -2.75 -7.93 -10.15
N LYS A 131 -3.10 -6.69 -9.77
CA LYS A 131 -4.48 -6.20 -9.82
C LYS A 131 -4.93 -5.79 -11.22
N GLU A 132 -3.99 -5.48 -12.12
CA GLU A 132 -4.29 -5.18 -13.53
C GLU A 132 -4.46 -6.42 -14.43
N THR A 133 -4.16 -7.61 -13.94
CA THR A 133 -4.44 -8.86 -14.66
C THR A 133 -5.72 -9.47 -14.08
N PRO A 134 -6.89 -9.33 -14.73
CA PRO A 134 -8.01 -10.22 -14.41
C PRO A 134 -7.58 -11.63 -14.76
N ALA A 135 -7.82 -12.58 -13.84
CA ALA A 135 -7.74 -14.01 -14.15
C ALA A 135 -8.76 -14.38 -15.25
#